data_AF-R5R0B3-F1
#
_entry.id   AF-R5R0B3-F1
#
_cell.length_a   1.000
_cell.length_b   1.000
_cell.length_c   1.000
_cell.angle_alpha   90.00
_cell.angle_beta   90.00
_cell.angle_gamma   90.00
#
_symmetry.space_group_name_H-M   'P 1'
#
loop_
_entity.id
_entity.type
_entity.pdbx_description
1 polymer ?
#
loop_
_entity_poly.entity_id
_entity_poly.type
_entity_poly.pdbx_seq_one_letter_code
_entity_poly.pdbx_strand_id
1 'polypeptide(L)' 'MENTKSHIPVALRKQIGGTMYVVRVHFNEDAKETMKDKIKRLIENDVRGTQHTA' A
#
# COMPACT_ATOMS: atom_id res chain seq x y z
N MET A 1 -9.02 13.04 -21.66
CA MET A 1 -9.35 13.83 -20.45
C MET A 1 -8.50 13.27 -19.33
N GLU A 2 -7.33 13.86 -19.11
CA GLU A 2 -6.43 13.47 -18.02
C GLU A 2 -6.95 14.11 -16.73
N ASN A 3 -7.49 13.29 -15.84
CA ASN A 3 -8.04 13.75 -14.56
C ASN A 3 -6.89 13.95 -13.57
N THR A 4 -6.13 15.03 -13.73
CA THR A 4 -5.11 15.49 -12.77
C THR A 4 -5.76 16.18 -11.56
N LYS A 5 -6.67 15.46 -10.87
CA LYS A 5 -7.00 15.80 -9.48
C LYS A 5 -5.72 15.61 -8.68
N SER A 6 -5.13 16.72 -8.25
CA SER A 6 -3.93 16.82 -7.41
C SER A 6 -3.98 15.81 -6.27
N HIS A 7 -3.41 14.64 -6.52
CA HIS A 7 -3.41 13.55 -5.56
C HIS A 7 -2.25 13.79 -4.61
N ILE A 8 -2.45 14.67 -3.63
CA ILE A 8 -1.51 14.82 -2.52
C ILE A 8 -1.66 13.53 -1.70
N PRO A 9 -0.66 12.63 -1.67
CA PRO A 9 -0.79 11.40 -0.92
C PRO A 9 -0.83 11.73 0.57
N VAL A 10 -1.97 11.45 1.21
CA VAL A 10 -2.11 11.61 2.65
C VAL A 10 -1.18 10.60 3.34
N ALA A 11 -0.29 11.11 4.18
CA ALA A 11 0.59 10.28 5.00
C ALA A 11 -0.05 10.06 6.39
N LEU A 12 -0.40 8.82 6.70
CA LEU A 12 -0.95 8.39 7.98
C LEU A 12 0.14 7.72 8.81
N ARG A 13 0.22 8.00 10.10
CA ARG A 13 1.03 7.22 11.05
C ARG A 13 0.18 6.07 11.60
N LYS A 14 0.65 4.84 11.46
CA LYS A 14 -0.04 3.64 11.98
C LYS A 14 0.94 2.74 12.72
N GLN A 15 0.57 2.31 13.92
CA GLN A 15 1.29 1.25 14.63
C GLN A 15 0.76 -0.10 14.16
N ILE A 16 1.66 -0.98 13.70
CA ILE A 16 1.34 -2.34 13.24
C ILE A 16 2.38 -3.27 13.88
N GLY A 17 1.93 -4.21 14.73
CA GLY A 17 2.82 -5.17 15.39
C GLY A 17 3.90 -4.53 16.28
N GLY A 18 3.64 -3.34 16.83
CA GLY A 18 4.61 -2.58 17.65
C GLY A 18 5.49 -1.61 16.87
N THR A 19 5.59 -1.75 15.54
CA THR A 19 6.37 -0.84 14.69
C THR A 19 5.49 0.31 14.17
N MET A 20 6.03 1.53 14.20
CA MET A 20 5.37 2.72 13.65
C MET A 20 5.67 2.86 12.17
N TYR A 21 4.63 2.78 11.34
CA TYR A 21 4.72 2.93 9.88
C TYR A 21 4.17 4.28 9.43
N VAL A 22 4.80 4.85 8.40
CA VAL A 22 4.28 5.99 7.63
C VAL A 22 3.61 5.44 6.37
N VAL A 23 2.29 5.43 6.35
CA VAL A 23 1.46 4.88 5.28
C VAL A 23 1.00 6.00 4.36
N ARG A 24 1.39 5.95 3.07
CA ARG A 24 0.91 6.90 2.06
C ARG A 24 -0.35 6.34 1.38
N VAL A 25 -1.45 7.07 1.45
CA VAL A 25 -2.73 6.64 0.87
C VAL A 25 -2.91 7.24 -0.51
N HIS A 26 -3.17 6.37 -1.48
CA HIS A 26 -3.65 6.75 -2.81
C HIS A 26 -5.09 6.31 -3.00
N PHE A 27 -5.99 7.28 -3.15
CA PHE A 27 -7.41 7.04 -3.36
C PHE A 27 -7.65 6.90 -4.86
N ASN A 28 -8.17 5.75 -5.26
CA ASN A 28 -8.61 5.49 -6.62
C ASN A 28 -10.09 5.06 -6.53
N GLU A 29 -10.96 5.82 -7.20
CA GLU A 29 -12.42 5.60 -7.17
C GLU A 29 -12.80 4.24 -7.79
N ASP A 30 -11.99 3.71 -8.71
CA ASP A 30 -12.18 2.42 -9.36
C ASP A 30 -11.51 1.24 -8.62
N ALA A 31 -10.76 1.52 -7.54
CA ALA A 31 -10.05 0.48 -6.82
C ALA A 31 -11.00 -0.39 -6.00
N LYS A 32 -11.07 -1.67 -6.37
CA LYS A 32 -11.77 -2.71 -5.61
C LYS A 32 -10.92 -3.31 -4.47
N GLU A 33 -9.63 -3.00 -4.45
CA GLU A 33 -8.66 -3.51 -3.47
C GLU A 33 -8.71 -2.67 -2.19
N THR A 34 -9.00 -3.28 -1.04
CA THR A 34 -8.96 -2.58 0.25
C THR A 34 -7.52 -2.38 0.72
N MET A 35 -7.31 -1.44 1.65
CA MET A 35 -5.98 -1.22 2.26
C MET A 35 -5.44 -2.48 2.94
N LYS A 36 -6.32 -3.29 3.54
CA LYS A 36 -5.94 -4.57 4.18
C LYS A 36 -5.45 -5.57 3.14
N ASP A 37 -6.16 -5.71 2.02
CA ASP A 37 -5.78 -6.63 0.94
C ASP A 37 -4.45 -6.22 0.31
N LYS A 38 -4.25 -4.91 0.10
CA LYS A 38 -2.99 -4.36 -0.40
C LYS A 38 -1.81 -4.65 0.51
N ILE A 39 -1.96 -4.43 1.82
CA ILE A 39 -0.91 -4.73 2.81
C ILE A 39 -0.59 -6.23 2.80
N LYS A 40 -1.62 -7.08 2.78
CA LYS A 40 -1.44 -8.54 2.75
C LYS A 40 -0.64 -8.99 1.53
N ARG A 41 -1.04 -8.53 0.34
CA ARG A 41 -0.36 -8.83 -0.93
C ARG A 41 1.09 -8.33 -0.94
N LEU A 42 1.34 -7.14 -0.39
CA LEU A 42 2.70 -6.60 -0.30
C LEU A 42 3.59 -7.48 0.58
N ILE A 43 3.10 -7.94 1.74
CA ILE A 43 3.82 -8.86 2.62
C ILE A 43 4.03 -10.22 1.95
N GLU A 44 2.99 -10.78 1.33
CA GLU A 44 3.09 -12.06 0.61
C GLU A 44 4.09 -11.99 -0.55
N ASN A 45 4.09 -10.90 -1.31
CA ASN A 45 5.05 -10.69 -2.39
C ASN A 45 6.49 -10.52 -1.87
N ASP A 46 6.68 -9.83 -0.76
CA ASP A 46 7.99 -9.67 -0.11
C ASP A 46 8.54 -11.03 0.33
N VAL A 47 7.71 -11.82 1.04
CA VAL A 47 8.06 -13.19 1.48
C VAL A 47 8.35 -14.10 0.28
N ARG A 48 7.55 -14.04 -0.80
CA ARG A 48 7.75 -14.88 -1.99
C ARG A 48 8.93 -14.45 -2.85
N GLY A 49 9.21 -13.15 -2.93
CA GLY A 49 10.32 -12.57 -3.69
C GLY A 49 11.69 -13.02 -3.19
N THR A 50 11.80 -13.37 -1.90
CA THR A 50 13.04 -13.97 -1.34
C THR A 50 13.35 -15.37 -1.87
N GLN A 51 12.43 -16.04 -2.57
CA GLN A 51 12.63 -17.41 -3.09
C GLN A 51 12.99 -17.48 -4.58
N HIS A 52 13.02 -16.36 -5.31
CA HIS A 52 13.32 -16.32 -6.76
C HIS A 52 14.65 -15.63 -7.10
N THR A 53 15.65 -15.76 -6.22
CA THR A 53 17.05 -15.50 -6.59
C THR A 53 17.89 -16.71 -6.16
N ALA A 54 17.98 -17.70 -7.06
CA ALA A 54 18.92 -18.81 -7.02
C ALA A 54 19.34 -19.12 -8.46
#